data_AF-A0A969JRS2-F1
#
_entry.id   AF-A0A969JRS2-F1
#
_cell.length_a   1.000
_cell.length_b   1.000
_cell.length_c   1.000
_cell.angle_alpha   90.00
_cell.angle_beta   90.00
_cell.angle_gamma   90.00
#
_symmetry.space_group_name_H-M   'P 1'
#
loop_
_entity.id
_entity.type
_entity.pdbx_description
1 polymer ?
#
loop_
_entity_poly.entity_id
_entity_poly.type
_entity_poly.pdbx_seq_one_letter_code
_entity_poly.pdbx_strand_id
1 'polypeptide(L)'
;MTFVKEGDVVKVSADQVRCYAMEEGELTEVEREKIHIPWVDEALDRHGHPHYMIKEIYEAPVAVNTALKLRRVDLKPIINDIDKRKLSITGAGSAFYVSQMGQYYFSALANKYAYVHPSDEFLNLLSLGEDDHLITVSQSGETFDTLEVVRQAIQHGAPVTSISNMFGSTSHRLATYPIFQGAGTEVCVLTTKAIISQATILFLLATLLGAKNGTLTDKEAEALIADAHRLPTAIQDILDNHQAKIKDTAIRHKDVTNWFFIGRWIYYPVAMESALKFKRCLIYTPKACLPAFSNTARFP
;
A
#
# COMPACT_ATOMS: atom_id res chain seq x y z
N MET A 1 8.12 22.85 -5.42
CA MET A 1 8.74 21.74 -6.17
C MET A 1 8.10 21.69 -7.55
N THR A 2 8.81 21.18 -8.57
CA THR A 2 8.27 21.00 -9.93
C THR A 2 8.52 19.56 -10.35
N PHE A 3 7.48 18.85 -10.80
CA PHE A 3 7.64 17.49 -11.33
C PHE A 3 8.06 17.55 -12.79
N VAL A 4 9.18 16.90 -13.07
CA VAL A 4 9.76 16.75 -14.41
C VAL A 4 9.17 15.48 -15.04
N LYS A 5 8.72 15.56 -16.29
CA LYS A 5 8.18 14.38 -17.00
C LYS A 5 9.32 13.55 -17.60
N GLU A 6 9.03 12.28 -17.88
CA GLU A 6 9.95 11.41 -18.61
C GLU A 6 10.27 12.01 -19.98
N GLY A 7 11.55 12.09 -20.33
CA GLY A 7 12.03 12.75 -21.57
C GLY A 7 12.28 14.25 -21.45
N ASP A 8 11.93 14.90 -20.33
CA ASP A 8 12.24 16.32 -20.14
C ASP A 8 13.74 16.54 -19.86
N VAL A 9 14.26 17.65 -20.39
CA VAL A 9 15.59 18.18 -20.09
C VAL A 9 15.46 19.43 -19.25
N VAL A 10 16.14 19.47 -18.10
CA VAL A 10 16.12 20.64 -17.21
C VAL A 10 17.45 21.36 -17.26
N LYS A 11 17.42 22.64 -17.62
CA LYS A 11 18.57 23.53 -17.55
C LYS A 11 18.49 24.33 -16.25
N VAL A 12 19.49 24.14 -15.39
CA VAL A 12 19.62 24.83 -14.11
C VAL A 12 20.78 25.83 -14.21
N SER A 13 20.49 27.11 -14.04
CA SER A 13 21.46 28.20 -13.85
C SER A 13 21.31 28.80 -12.45
N ALA A 14 22.24 29.68 -12.06
CA ALA A 14 22.22 30.33 -10.74
C ALA A 14 20.96 31.16 -10.48
N ASP A 15 20.33 31.65 -11.56
CA ASP A 15 19.21 32.58 -11.58
C ASP A 15 17.90 31.97 -12.10
N GLN A 16 17.97 30.85 -12.82
CA GLN A 16 16.80 30.29 -13.50
C GLN A 16 16.81 28.76 -13.58
N VAL A 17 15.61 28.18 -13.51
CA VAL A 17 15.35 26.79 -13.89
C VAL A 17 14.41 26.80 -15.08
N ARG A 18 14.83 26.22 -16.20
CA ARG A 18 14.00 26.03 -17.41
C ARG A 18 13.83 24.55 -17.70
N CYS A 19 12.62 24.14 -18.07
CA CYS A 19 12.32 22.78 -18.49
C CYS A 19 12.08 22.76 -20.00
N TYR A 20 12.55 21.71 -20.66
CA TYR A 20 12.37 21.47 -22.08
C TYR A 20 11.80 20.07 -22.27
N ALA A 21 10.82 19.89 -23.14
CA ALA A 21 10.40 18.57 -23.60
C ALA A 21 11.27 18.17 -24.81
N MET A 22 11.75 16.93 -24.83
CA MET A 22 12.44 16.34 -25.98
C MET A 22 11.42 15.60 -26.84
N GLU A 23 11.10 16.13 -28.01
CA GLU A 23 10.24 15.48 -29.01
C GLU A 23 11.00 15.41 -30.33
N GLU A 24 11.12 14.21 -30.90
CA GLU A 24 11.78 13.96 -32.21
C GLU A 24 13.22 14.53 -32.34
N GLY A 25 13.93 14.71 -31.21
CA GLY A 25 15.29 15.25 -31.18
C GLY A 25 15.37 16.78 -31.07
N GLU A 26 14.24 17.47 -30.98
CA GLU A 26 14.15 18.91 -30.73
C GLU A 26 13.75 19.21 -29.29
N LEU A 27 14.31 20.29 -28.74
CA LEU A 27 14.02 20.77 -27.38
C LEU A 27 13.02 21.93 -27.44
N THR A 28 11.82 21.70 -26.93
CA THR A 28 10.79 22.74 -26.80
C THR A 28 10.68 23.19 -25.35
N GLU A 29 10.80 24.50 -25.06
CA GLU A 29 10.65 25.01 -23.69
C GLU A 29 9.22 24.78 -23.20
N VAL A 30 9.07 24.15 -22.04
CA VAL A 30 7.77 23.80 -21.44
C VAL A 30 7.68 24.35 -20.03
N GLU A 31 6.52 24.93 -19.71
CA GLU A 31 6.23 25.34 -18.35
C GLU A 31 5.64 24.15 -17.58
N ARG A 32 6.26 23.82 -16.45
CA ARG A 32 5.81 22.75 -15.55
C ARG A 32 5.23 23.38 -14.29
N GLU A 33 4.07 22.90 -13.87
CA GLU A 33 3.36 23.43 -12.70
C GLU A 33 4.23 23.38 -11.44
N LYS A 34 4.27 24.50 -10.71
CA LYS A 34 4.96 24.59 -9.42
C LYS A 34 3.97 24.21 -8.33
N ILE A 35 4.29 23.13 -7.62
CA ILE A 35 3.44 22.61 -6.56
C ILE A 35 4.15 22.81 -5.23
N HIS A 36 3.42 23.31 -4.24
CA HIS A 36 3.89 23.36 -2.86
C HIS A 36 3.61 22.01 -2.19
N ILE A 37 4.64 21.35 -1.65
CA ILE A 37 4.50 20.09 -0.92
C ILE A 37 4.77 20.39 0.56
N PRO A 38 3.72 20.51 1.40
CA PRO A 38 3.86 21.08 2.74
C PRO A 38 4.51 20.17 3.80
N TRP A 39 4.90 18.93 3.46
CA TRP A 39 5.22 17.89 4.46
C TRP A 39 6.70 17.45 4.49
N VAL A 40 7.61 18.10 3.76
CA VAL A 40 8.99 17.60 3.60
C VAL A 40 9.87 17.85 4.83
N ASP A 41 9.70 18.97 5.52
CA ASP A 41 10.64 19.39 6.58
C ASP A 41 10.39 18.68 7.93
N GLU A 42 9.12 18.46 8.32
CA GLU A 42 8.77 17.74 9.56
C GLU A 42 9.08 16.22 9.48
N ALA A 43 9.10 15.68 8.26
CA ALA A 43 9.36 14.27 8.01
C ALA A 43 10.75 13.80 8.47
N LEU A 44 11.76 14.68 8.39
CA LEU A 44 13.16 14.36 8.67
C LEU A 44 13.51 14.43 10.17
N ASP A 45 12.65 15.02 11.01
CA ASP A 45 12.87 15.00 12.46
C ASP A 45 12.58 13.59 13.01
N ARG A 46 13.48 13.04 13.83
CA ARG A 46 13.25 11.75 14.50
C ARG A 46 12.31 11.84 15.71
N HIS A 47 11.90 13.05 16.12
CA HIS A 47 11.02 13.31 17.27
C HIS A 47 11.47 12.57 18.55
N GLY A 48 12.78 12.50 18.77
CA GLY A 48 13.38 11.83 19.93
C GLY A 48 13.48 10.29 19.83
N HIS A 49 13.01 9.66 18.74
CA HIS A 49 13.18 8.22 18.53
C HIS A 49 14.60 7.86 18.08
N PRO A 50 15.15 6.70 18.50
CA PRO A 50 16.52 6.31 18.15
C PRO A 50 16.68 5.97 16.65
N HIS A 51 15.63 5.45 16.01
CA HIS A 51 15.62 5.06 14.60
C HIS A 51 14.33 5.52 13.91
N TYR A 52 14.41 5.88 12.62
CA TYR A 52 13.24 6.20 11.79
C TYR A 52 12.21 5.07 11.78
N MET A 53 12.65 3.80 11.78
CA MET A 53 11.75 2.65 11.86
C MET A 53 10.84 2.70 13.09
N ILE A 54 11.39 3.08 14.25
CA ILE A 54 10.60 3.17 15.49
C ILE A 54 9.66 4.36 15.39
N LYS A 55 10.14 5.54 14.98
CA LYS A 55 9.28 6.72 14.72
C LYS A 55 8.08 6.33 13.85
N GLU A 56 8.32 5.68 12.72
CA GLU A 56 7.28 5.35 11.76
C GLU A 56 6.31 4.27 12.26
N ILE A 57 6.78 3.32 13.08
CA ILE A 57 5.89 2.40 13.81
C ILE A 57 4.96 3.17 14.75
N TYR A 58 5.47 4.17 15.47
CA TYR A 58 4.68 5.01 16.37
C TYR A 58 3.73 5.96 15.63
N GLU A 59 4.00 6.29 14.36
CA GLU A 59 3.12 7.10 13.52
C GLU A 59 1.99 6.30 12.84
N ALA A 60 1.99 4.97 12.96
CA ALA A 60 0.98 4.11 12.35
C ALA A 60 -0.48 4.49 12.73
N PRO A 61 -0.83 4.84 13.99
CA PRO A 61 -2.18 5.30 14.33
C PRO A 61 -2.62 6.52 13.51
N VAL A 62 -1.71 7.49 13.33
CA VAL A 62 -1.98 8.70 12.55
C VAL A 62 -2.18 8.35 11.08
N ALA A 63 -1.33 7.50 10.52
CA ALA A 63 -1.44 7.05 9.12
C ALA A 63 -2.77 6.31 8.84
N VAL A 64 -3.24 5.48 9.78
CA VAL A 64 -4.54 4.81 9.69
C VAL A 64 -5.68 5.82 9.78
N ASN A 65 -5.63 6.76 10.72
CA ASN A 65 -6.65 7.79 10.85
C ASN A 65 -6.75 8.66 9.58
N THR A 66 -5.63 8.97 8.93
CA THR A 66 -5.63 9.68 7.64
C THR A 66 -6.29 8.86 6.54
N ALA A 67 -5.99 7.56 6.44
CA ALA A 67 -6.64 6.67 5.47
C ALA A 67 -8.16 6.59 5.68
N LEU A 68 -8.62 6.55 6.94
CA LEU A 68 -10.05 6.52 7.28
C LEU A 68 -10.80 7.83 6.97
N LYS A 69 -10.09 8.93 6.74
CA LYS A 69 -10.69 10.22 6.33
C LYS A 69 -11.01 10.30 4.84
N LEU A 70 -10.63 9.29 4.03
CA LEU A 70 -11.00 9.24 2.62
C LEU A 70 -12.53 9.31 2.48
N ARG A 71 -13.01 10.31 1.74
CA ARG A 71 -14.44 10.57 1.63
C ARG A 71 -15.07 9.55 0.70
N ARG A 72 -16.22 9.02 1.09
CA ARG A 72 -16.97 8.05 0.26
C ARG A 72 -17.31 8.55 -1.13
N VAL A 73 -17.54 9.86 -1.27
CA VAL A 73 -17.81 10.48 -2.57
C VAL A 73 -16.64 10.32 -3.54
N ASP A 74 -15.41 10.39 -3.04
CA ASP A 74 -14.19 10.25 -3.85
C ASP A 74 -13.94 8.78 -4.22
N LEU A 75 -14.38 7.85 -3.37
CA LEU A 75 -14.25 6.40 -3.60
C LEU A 75 -15.34 5.84 -4.53
N LYS A 76 -16.51 6.48 -4.60
CA LYS A 76 -17.68 5.97 -5.36
C LYS A 76 -17.40 5.65 -6.83
N PRO A 77 -16.64 6.46 -7.61
CA PRO A 77 -16.29 6.12 -8.99
C PRO A 77 -15.49 4.81 -9.09
N ILE A 78 -14.53 4.61 -8.18
CA ILE A 78 -13.70 3.41 -8.10
C ILE A 78 -14.58 2.19 -7.83
N ILE A 79 -15.48 2.30 -6.86
CA ILE A 79 -16.39 1.19 -6.51
C ILE A 79 -17.30 0.84 -7.69
N ASN A 80 -17.80 1.84 -8.43
CA ASN A 80 -18.64 1.60 -9.60
C ASN A 80 -17.91 0.86 -10.73
N ASP A 81 -16.62 1.11 -10.90
CA ASP A 81 -15.81 0.45 -11.92
C ASP A 81 -15.41 -0.97 -11.50
N ILE A 82 -15.00 -1.17 -10.25
CA ILE A 82 -14.67 -2.48 -9.69
C ILE A 82 -15.89 -3.42 -9.73
N ASP A 83 -17.08 -2.92 -9.43
CA ASP A 83 -18.32 -3.70 -9.43
C ASP A 83 -18.54 -4.43 -10.77
N LYS A 84 -18.32 -3.71 -11.88
CA LYS A 84 -18.59 -4.18 -13.25
C LYS A 84 -17.48 -5.02 -13.87
N ARG A 85 -16.27 -5.03 -13.29
CA ARG A 85 -15.06 -5.56 -13.92
C ARG A 85 -14.40 -6.67 -13.10
N LYS A 86 -13.58 -7.50 -13.72
CA LYS A 86 -12.74 -8.45 -12.99
C LYS A 86 -11.68 -7.66 -12.21
N LEU A 87 -11.50 -7.97 -10.93
CA LEU A 87 -10.59 -7.20 -10.07
C LEU A 87 -9.23 -7.88 -10.02
N SER A 88 -8.17 -7.15 -10.33
CA SER A 88 -6.79 -7.57 -10.08
C SER A 88 -6.11 -6.61 -9.09
N ILE A 89 -5.27 -7.13 -8.21
CA ILE A 89 -4.51 -6.33 -7.24
C ILE A 89 -3.04 -6.74 -7.30
N THR A 90 -2.13 -5.78 -7.40
CA THR A 90 -0.69 -6.06 -7.47
C THR A 90 0.12 -5.10 -6.61
N GLY A 91 1.33 -5.54 -6.25
CA GLY A 91 2.31 -4.80 -5.46
C GLY A 91 3.60 -5.60 -5.35
N ALA A 92 4.69 -4.96 -4.95
CA ALA A 92 5.99 -5.60 -4.78
C ALA A 92 6.37 -5.73 -3.29
N GLY A 93 6.97 -6.86 -2.90
CA GLY A 93 7.46 -7.09 -1.54
C GLY A 93 6.35 -6.98 -0.48
N SER A 94 6.51 -6.09 0.51
CA SER A 94 5.48 -5.88 1.55
C SER A 94 4.12 -5.46 0.96
N ALA A 95 4.11 -4.70 -0.13
CA ALA A 95 2.87 -4.30 -0.79
C ALA A 95 2.12 -5.49 -1.41
N PHE A 96 2.83 -6.55 -1.85
CA PHE A 96 2.19 -7.77 -2.31
C PHE A 96 1.40 -8.47 -1.21
N TYR A 97 1.91 -8.51 0.02
CA TYR A 97 1.19 -9.10 1.15
C TYR A 97 -0.05 -8.27 1.51
N VAL A 98 0.04 -6.94 1.42
CA VAL A 98 -1.15 -6.09 1.55
C VAL A 98 -2.17 -6.36 0.43
N SER A 99 -1.73 -6.54 -0.81
CA SER A 99 -2.60 -6.95 -1.92
C SER A 99 -3.28 -8.30 -1.65
N GLN A 100 -2.58 -9.26 -1.05
CA GLN A 100 -3.18 -10.53 -0.63
C GLN A 100 -4.20 -10.34 0.50
N MET A 101 -3.97 -9.43 1.46
CA MET A 101 -5.01 -9.07 2.43
C MET A 101 -6.26 -8.51 1.72
N GLY A 102 -6.05 -7.68 0.69
CA GLY A 102 -7.10 -7.19 -0.19
C GLY A 102 -7.97 -8.31 -0.76
N GLN A 103 -7.36 -9.40 -1.24
CA GLN A 103 -8.10 -10.57 -1.73
C GLN A 103 -9.10 -11.11 -0.70
N TYR A 104 -8.68 -11.25 0.56
CA TYR A 104 -9.56 -11.68 1.64
C TYR A 104 -10.65 -10.65 1.91
N TYR A 105 -10.33 -9.36 1.92
CA TYR A 105 -11.33 -8.30 2.15
C TYR A 105 -12.41 -8.29 1.07
N PHE A 106 -12.02 -8.23 -0.21
CA PHE A 106 -12.99 -8.20 -1.31
C PHE A 106 -13.82 -9.48 -1.38
N SER A 107 -13.21 -10.64 -1.11
CA SER A 107 -13.95 -11.91 -1.10
C SER A 107 -14.93 -11.99 0.07
N ALA A 108 -14.53 -11.60 1.28
CA ALA A 108 -15.36 -11.75 2.48
C ALA A 108 -16.45 -10.69 2.61
N LEU A 109 -16.14 -9.45 2.22
CA LEU A 109 -17.03 -8.29 2.43
C LEU A 109 -17.90 -7.99 1.22
N ALA A 110 -17.45 -8.34 0.02
CA ALA A 110 -18.14 -7.97 -1.22
C ALA A 110 -18.39 -9.16 -2.15
N ASN A 111 -18.08 -10.40 -1.74
CA ASN A 111 -18.18 -11.57 -2.60
C ASN A 111 -17.50 -11.37 -3.98
N LYS A 112 -16.42 -10.57 -4.01
CA LYS A 112 -15.67 -10.21 -5.22
C LYS A 112 -14.30 -10.87 -5.14
N TYR A 113 -14.05 -11.85 -6.02
CA TYR A 113 -12.73 -12.44 -6.11
C TYR A 113 -11.74 -11.47 -6.77
N ALA A 114 -10.58 -11.27 -6.14
CA ALA A 114 -9.49 -10.48 -6.67
C ALA A 114 -8.33 -11.37 -7.09
N TYR A 115 -7.86 -11.24 -8.33
CA TYR A 115 -6.63 -11.89 -8.81
C TYR A 115 -5.43 -11.15 -8.23
N VAL A 116 -4.60 -11.84 -7.45
CA VAL A 116 -3.48 -11.21 -6.75
C VAL A 116 -2.18 -11.93 -7.09
N HIS A 117 -1.28 -11.20 -7.73
CA HIS A 117 0.05 -11.65 -8.11
C HIS A 117 1.07 -10.58 -7.74
N PRO A 118 2.32 -10.96 -7.42
CA PRO A 118 3.37 -9.97 -7.18
C PRO A 118 3.71 -9.28 -8.52
N SER A 119 4.08 -8.00 -8.47
CA SER A 119 4.24 -7.18 -9.68
C SER A 119 5.25 -7.74 -10.69
N ASP A 120 6.32 -8.35 -10.20
CA ASP A 120 7.41 -8.95 -10.98
C ASP A 120 6.97 -10.18 -11.81
N GLU A 121 5.94 -10.90 -11.38
CA GLU A 121 5.38 -12.05 -12.11
C GLU A 121 4.05 -11.76 -12.80
N PHE A 122 3.46 -10.59 -12.55
CA PHE A 122 2.08 -10.31 -12.96
C PHE A 122 1.88 -10.46 -14.48
N LEU A 123 2.77 -9.84 -15.28
CA LEU A 123 2.67 -9.83 -16.74
C LEU A 123 3.02 -11.18 -17.38
N ASN A 124 3.68 -12.09 -16.65
CA ASN A 124 3.93 -13.46 -17.10
C ASN A 124 2.68 -14.33 -16.96
N LEU A 125 1.75 -13.95 -16.07
CA LEU A 125 0.60 -14.77 -15.69
C LEU A 125 -0.71 -14.24 -16.27
N LEU A 126 -0.88 -12.92 -16.32
CA LEU A 126 -2.11 -12.27 -16.75
C LEU A 126 -1.82 -11.08 -17.67
N SER A 127 -2.76 -10.83 -18.58
CA SER A 127 -2.90 -9.55 -19.27
C SER A 127 -4.23 -8.92 -18.89
N LEU A 128 -4.23 -7.60 -18.72
CA LEU A 128 -5.43 -6.84 -18.38
C LEU A 128 -6.03 -6.25 -19.66
N GLY A 129 -7.36 -6.14 -19.71
CA GLY A 129 -8.10 -5.45 -20.76
C GLY A 129 -9.26 -4.62 -20.23
N GLU A 130 -10.13 -4.12 -21.11
CA GLU A 130 -11.24 -3.20 -20.78
C GLU A 130 -12.24 -3.75 -19.73
N ASP A 131 -12.36 -5.08 -19.64
CA ASP A 131 -13.20 -5.79 -18.67
C ASP A 131 -12.54 -5.98 -17.29
N ASP A 132 -11.28 -5.59 -17.14
CA ASP A 132 -10.50 -5.70 -15.92
C ASP A 132 -10.34 -4.35 -15.23
N HIS A 133 -10.23 -4.37 -13.90
CA HIS A 133 -9.88 -3.23 -13.08
C HIS A 133 -8.63 -3.58 -12.27
N LEU A 134 -7.60 -2.75 -12.36
CA LEU A 134 -6.34 -2.96 -11.64
C LEU A 134 -6.28 -2.05 -10.41
N ILE A 135 -6.01 -2.63 -9.25
CA ILE A 135 -5.53 -1.88 -8.09
C ILE A 135 -4.02 -2.12 -7.94
N THR A 136 -3.24 -1.04 -7.89
CA THR A 136 -1.81 -1.10 -7.58
C THR A 136 -1.54 -0.54 -6.20
N VAL A 137 -0.67 -1.22 -5.46
CA VAL A 137 -0.22 -0.80 -4.13
C VAL A 137 1.29 -0.55 -4.19
N SER A 138 1.70 0.70 -3.93
CA SER A 138 3.12 1.06 -3.94
C SER A 138 3.39 2.26 -3.04
N GLN A 139 4.31 2.14 -2.08
CA GLN A 139 4.67 3.27 -1.21
C GLN A 139 5.25 4.44 -2.03
N SER A 140 6.20 4.17 -2.92
CA SER A 140 6.86 5.20 -3.73
C SER A 140 6.06 5.62 -4.96
N GLY A 141 5.22 4.73 -5.50
CA GLY A 141 4.58 4.93 -6.81
C GLY A 141 5.56 4.89 -7.99
N GLU A 142 6.81 4.44 -7.76
CA GLU A 142 7.88 4.39 -8.76
C GLU A 142 8.50 2.99 -8.92
N THR A 143 7.90 1.97 -8.30
CA THR A 143 8.40 0.59 -8.40
C THR A 143 8.29 0.10 -9.84
N PHE A 144 9.43 -0.20 -10.48
CA PHE A 144 9.52 -0.50 -11.90
C PHE A 144 8.52 -1.58 -12.35
N ASP A 145 8.54 -2.77 -11.75
CA ASP A 145 7.64 -3.86 -12.15
C ASP A 145 6.16 -3.48 -11.98
N THR A 146 5.82 -2.74 -10.93
CA THR A 146 4.45 -2.24 -10.74
C THR A 146 4.07 -1.22 -11.81
N LEU A 147 4.99 -0.35 -12.22
CA LEU A 147 4.76 0.62 -13.29
C LEU A 147 4.55 -0.07 -14.64
N GLU A 148 5.28 -1.14 -14.94
CA GLU A 148 5.08 -1.91 -16.16
C GLU A 148 3.67 -2.51 -16.21
N VAL A 149 3.16 -3.03 -15.10
CA VAL A 149 1.77 -3.50 -15.02
C VAL A 149 0.77 -2.36 -15.23
N VAL A 150 1.01 -1.18 -14.64
CA VAL A 150 0.16 0.01 -14.84
C VAL A 150 0.15 0.45 -16.30
N ARG A 151 1.32 0.53 -16.95
CA ARG A 151 1.46 0.93 -18.35
C ARG A 151 0.72 -0.04 -19.27
N GLN A 152 0.87 -1.35 -19.04
CA GLN A 152 0.18 -2.37 -19.81
C GLN A 152 -1.34 -2.29 -19.66
N ALA A 153 -1.82 -2.14 -18.42
CA ALA A 153 -3.24 -1.98 -18.13
C ALA A 153 -3.85 -0.80 -18.88
N ILE A 154 -3.19 0.35 -18.83
CA ILE A 154 -3.64 1.58 -19.53
C ILE A 154 -3.62 1.38 -21.04
N GLN A 155 -2.55 0.78 -21.58
CA GLN A 155 -2.41 0.50 -23.01
C GLN A 155 -3.55 -0.38 -23.54
N HIS A 156 -4.07 -1.30 -22.72
CA HIS A 156 -5.17 -2.19 -23.08
C HIS A 156 -6.55 -1.72 -22.56
N GLY A 157 -6.65 -0.47 -22.08
CA GLY A 157 -7.93 0.14 -21.69
C GLY A 157 -8.49 -0.29 -20.34
N ALA A 158 -7.72 -1.00 -19.50
CA ALA A 158 -8.12 -1.36 -18.15
C ALA A 158 -8.02 -0.14 -17.20
N PRO A 159 -9.08 0.26 -16.48
CA PRO A 159 -8.99 1.29 -15.47
C PRO A 159 -8.03 0.90 -14.34
N VAL A 160 -7.24 1.88 -13.88
CA VAL A 160 -6.23 1.69 -12.83
C VAL A 160 -6.55 2.54 -11.62
N THR A 161 -6.69 1.92 -10.45
CA THR A 161 -6.61 2.58 -9.14
C THR A 161 -5.19 2.44 -8.60
N SER A 162 -4.48 3.55 -8.37
CA SER A 162 -3.14 3.52 -7.77
C SER A 162 -3.14 4.08 -6.36
N ILE A 163 -2.87 3.21 -5.39
CA ILE A 163 -2.71 3.57 -3.98
C ILE A 163 -1.22 3.82 -3.73
N SER A 164 -0.86 5.08 -3.51
CA SER A 164 0.52 5.45 -3.21
C SER A 164 0.67 6.48 -2.11
N ASN A 165 1.85 6.48 -1.48
CA ASN A 165 2.20 7.43 -0.42
C ASN A 165 3.03 8.61 -0.92
N MET A 166 3.19 8.73 -2.24
CA MET A 166 3.92 9.83 -2.87
C MET A 166 3.02 10.53 -3.88
N PHE A 167 2.55 11.71 -3.51
CA PHE A 167 1.73 12.55 -4.38
C PHE A 167 2.50 12.91 -5.65
N GLY A 168 1.84 12.78 -6.80
CA GLY A 168 2.45 13.10 -8.09
C GLY A 168 3.50 12.10 -8.58
N SER A 169 3.66 10.93 -7.94
CA SER A 169 4.47 9.82 -8.47
C SER A 169 3.96 9.33 -9.83
N THR A 170 4.80 8.60 -10.58
CA THR A 170 4.48 8.12 -11.93
C THR A 170 3.21 7.27 -11.92
N SER A 171 3.07 6.32 -10.99
CA SER A 171 1.84 5.52 -10.90
C SER A 171 0.61 6.37 -10.57
N HIS A 172 0.77 7.40 -9.74
CA HIS A 172 -0.29 8.34 -9.39
C HIS A 172 -0.72 9.19 -10.58
N ARG A 173 0.21 9.64 -11.43
CA ARG A 173 -0.10 10.43 -12.63
C ARG A 173 -0.74 9.59 -13.74
N LEU A 174 -0.37 8.33 -13.84
CA LEU A 174 -0.88 7.42 -14.88
C LEU A 174 -2.27 6.84 -14.54
N ALA A 175 -2.60 6.70 -13.26
CA ALA A 175 -3.82 6.04 -12.83
C ALA A 175 -5.10 6.78 -13.24
N THR A 176 -6.14 6.02 -13.62
CA THR A 176 -7.52 6.51 -13.76
C THR A 176 -8.06 7.05 -12.44
N TYR A 177 -7.72 6.38 -11.34
CA TYR A 177 -8.15 6.70 -9.99
C TYR A 177 -6.96 6.73 -9.02
N PRO A 178 -6.24 7.86 -8.91
CA PRO A 178 -5.18 7.99 -7.93
C PRO A 178 -5.74 8.12 -6.51
N ILE A 179 -5.20 7.33 -5.58
CA ILE A 179 -5.44 7.45 -4.13
C ILE A 179 -4.12 7.82 -3.47
N PHE A 180 -4.04 9.05 -2.94
CA PHE A 180 -2.97 9.43 -2.02
C PHE A 180 -3.34 9.00 -0.61
N GLN A 181 -2.59 8.04 -0.04
CA GLN A 181 -2.91 7.48 1.27
C GLN A 181 -2.57 8.42 2.45
N GLY A 182 -1.64 9.37 2.26
CA GLY A 182 -1.31 10.37 3.28
C GLY A 182 -0.74 9.80 4.58
N ALA A 183 0.05 8.73 4.53
CA ALA A 183 0.70 8.16 5.72
C ALA A 183 1.91 9.01 6.20
N GLY A 184 2.19 10.13 5.53
CA GLY A 184 3.39 10.93 5.74
C GLY A 184 4.63 10.27 5.16
N THR A 185 5.72 11.02 5.03
CA THR A 185 6.98 10.51 4.46
C THR A 185 7.51 9.33 5.26
N GLU A 186 7.94 8.28 4.56
CA GLU A 186 8.56 7.09 5.14
C GLU A 186 10.03 7.10 4.73
N VAL A 187 10.92 7.26 5.70
CA VAL A 187 12.38 7.35 5.53
C VAL A 187 13.03 5.99 5.75
N CYS A 188 12.43 5.12 6.58
CA CYS A 188 12.95 3.77 6.78
C CYS A 188 12.89 2.96 5.49
N VAL A 189 13.96 2.19 5.25
CA VAL A 189 14.04 1.23 4.13
C VAL A 189 12.96 0.15 4.24
N LEU A 190 12.54 -0.18 5.47
CA LEU A 190 11.48 -1.14 5.72
C LEU A 190 10.18 -0.40 5.97
N THR A 191 9.24 -0.55 5.05
CA THR A 191 7.91 0.03 5.20
C THR A 191 7.19 -0.47 6.47
N THR A 192 6.47 0.42 7.15
CA THR A 192 5.79 0.14 8.43
C THR A 192 4.39 0.75 8.43
N LYS A 193 4.29 2.07 8.54
CA LYS A 193 3.00 2.79 8.56
C LYS A 193 2.29 2.74 7.21
N ALA A 194 3.05 2.73 6.10
CA ALA A 194 2.42 2.80 4.79
C ALA A 194 1.60 1.54 4.46
N ILE A 195 2.06 0.35 4.84
CA ILE A 195 1.34 -0.91 4.59
C ILE A 195 0.05 -1.04 5.40
N ILE A 196 0.02 -0.53 6.63
CA ILE A 196 -1.19 -0.55 7.47
C ILE A 196 -2.22 0.43 6.88
N SER A 197 -1.78 1.61 6.45
CA SER A 197 -2.61 2.57 5.74
C SER A 197 -3.19 1.99 4.44
N GLN A 198 -2.37 1.28 3.63
CA GLN A 198 -2.82 0.61 2.41
C GLN A 198 -3.85 -0.49 2.68
N ALA A 199 -3.63 -1.32 3.70
CA ALA A 199 -4.59 -2.35 4.11
C ALA A 199 -5.94 -1.73 4.53
N THR A 200 -5.90 -0.60 5.25
CA THR A 200 -7.11 0.16 5.63
C THR A 200 -7.86 0.68 4.40
N ILE A 201 -7.14 1.20 3.39
CA ILE A 201 -7.77 1.67 2.14
C ILE A 201 -8.44 0.52 1.39
N LEU A 202 -7.76 -0.62 1.25
CA LEU A 202 -8.36 -1.81 0.62
C LEU A 202 -9.59 -2.31 1.39
N PHE A 203 -9.56 -2.28 2.73
CA PHE A 203 -10.70 -2.59 3.57
C PHE A 203 -11.90 -1.65 3.32
N LEU A 204 -11.65 -0.34 3.23
CA LEU A 204 -12.69 0.64 2.91
C LEU A 204 -13.29 0.39 1.54
N LEU A 205 -12.45 0.14 0.52
CA LEU A 205 -12.92 -0.16 -0.83
C LEU A 205 -13.79 -1.42 -0.86
N ALA A 206 -13.35 -2.49 -0.21
CA ALA A 206 -14.10 -3.74 -0.13
C ALA A 206 -15.43 -3.57 0.62
N THR A 207 -15.44 -2.84 1.74
CA THR A 207 -16.65 -2.58 2.53
C THR A 207 -17.68 -1.79 1.74
N LEU A 208 -17.24 -0.72 1.06
CA LEU A 208 -18.12 0.10 0.22
C LEU A 208 -18.64 -0.66 -1.00
N LEU A 209 -17.83 -1.55 -1.58
CA LEU A 209 -18.29 -2.45 -2.64
C LEU A 209 -19.34 -3.44 -2.13
N GLY A 210 -19.14 -4.00 -0.93
CA GLY A 210 -20.08 -4.90 -0.29
C GLY A 210 -21.44 -4.26 -0.01
N ALA A 211 -21.43 -3.01 0.44
CA ALA A 211 -22.66 -2.22 0.57
C ALA A 211 -23.33 -2.00 -0.79
N LYS A 212 -22.55 -1.64 -1.82
CA LYS A 212 -23.08 -1.38 -3.17
C LYS A 212 -23.73 -2.62 -3.80
N ASN A 213 -23.12 -3.78 -3.68
CA ASN A 213 -23.60 -5.00 -4.33
C ASN A 213 -24.57 -5.82 -3.46
N GLY A 214 -24.91 -5.33 -2.26
CA GLY A 214 -25.87 -5.95 -1.36
C GLY A 214 -25.34 -7.15 -0.57
N THR A 215 -24.03 -7.42 -0.61
CA THR A 215 -23.40 -8.42 0.27
C THR A 215 -23.44 -7.98 1.73
N LEU A 216 -23.37 -6.66 1.95
CA LEU A 216 -23.56 -6.01 3.24
C LEU A 216 -24.77 -5.09 3.17
N THR A 217 -25.55 -5.05 4.23
CA THR A 217 -26.51 -3.95 4.44
C THR A 217 -25.75 -2.65 4.71
N ASP A 218 -26.36 -1.50 4.42
CA ASP A 218 -25.77 -0.19 4.75
C ASP A 218 -25.38 -0.12 6.25
N LYS A 219 -26.22 -0.68 7.12
CA LYS A 219 -25.96 -0.72 8.57
C LYS A 219 -24.73 -1.54 8.94
N GLU A 220 -24.51 -2.69 8.31
CA GLU A 220 -23.32 -3.52 8.52
C GLU A 220 -22.06 -2.81 8.01
N ALA A 221 -22.13 -2.19 6.83
CA ALA A 221 -21.03 -1.40 6.30
C ALA A 221 -20.68 -0.21 7.20
N GLU A 222 -21.68 0.52 7.71
CA GLU A 222 -21.47 1.58 8.70
C GLU A 222 -20.80 1.06 9.97
N ALA A 223 -21.28 -0.07 10.50
CA ALA A 223 -20.73 -0.67 11.71
C ALA A 223 -19.26 -1.07 11.51
N LEU A 224 -18.91 -1.69 10.38
CA LEU A 224 -17.54 -2.06 10.02
C LEU A 224 -16.62 -0.83 9.91
N ILE A 225 -17.10 0.25 9.28
CA ILE A 225 -16.32 1.49 9.17
C ILE A 225 -16.16 2.15 10.55
N ALA A 226 -17.22 2.15 11.38
CA ALA A 226 -17.16 2.65 12.75
C ALA A 226 -16.18 1.86 13.63
N ASP A 227 -16.13 0.53 13.49
CA ASP A 227 -15.14 -0.29 14.17
C ASP A 227 -13.72 -0.04 13.65
N ALA A 228 -13.54 0.22 12.34
CA ALA A 228 -12.25 0.62 11.80
C ALA A 228 -11.73 1.93 12.40
N HIS A 229 -12.61 2.86 12.80
CA HIS A 229 -12.22 4.08 13.54
C HIS A 229 -11.67 3.80 14.95
N ARG A 230 -11.85 2.61 15.51
CA ARG A 230 -11.21 2.19 16.77
C ARG A 230 -9.79 1.66 16.57
N LEU A 231 -9.40 1.33 15.34
CA LEU A 231 -8.10 0.76 15.02
C LEU A 231 -6.91 1.65 15.45
N PRO A 232 -6.92 2.99 15.24
CA PRO A 232 -5.84 3.84 15.72
C PRO A 232 -5.61 3.72 17.23
N THR A 233 -6.68 3.70 18.03
CA THR A 233 -6.60 3.55 19.48
C THR A 233 -6.08 2.18 19.88
N ALA A 234 -6.52 1.11 19.20
CA ALA A 234 -6.02 -0.24 19.45
C ALA A 234 -4.52 -0.38 19.11
N ILE A 235 -4.06 0.24 18.02
CA ILE A 235 -2.63 0.27 17.67
C ILE A 235 -1.85 1.03 18.75
N GLN A 236 -2.35 2.19 19.19
CA GLN A 236 -1.71 2.99 20.23
C GLN A 236 -1.59 2.21 21.55
N ASP A 237 -2.66 1.50 21.95
CA ASP A 237 -2.66 0.66 23.14
C ASP A 237 -1.58 -0.44 23.08
N ILE A 238 -1.41 -1.08 21.92
CA ILE A 238 -0.32 -2.05 21.71
C ILE A 238 1.05 -1.38 21.85
N LEU A 239 1.22 -0.20 21.26
CA LEU A 239 2.47 0.56 21.31
C LEU A 239 2.83 1.03 22.72
N ASP A 240 1.85 1.35 23.56
CA ASP A 240 2.10 1.86 24.91
C ASP A 240 2.26 0.72 25.92
N ASN A 241 1.43 -0.32 25.82
CA ASN A 241 1.30 -1.33 26.87
C ASN A 241 2.06 -2.64 26.59
N HIS A 242 2.43 -2.91 25.33
CA HIS A 242 3.07 -4.19 24.98
C HIS A 242 4.58 -4.09 24.67
N GLN A 243 5.15 -2.88 24.60
CA GLN A 243 6.57 -2.66 24.30
C GLN A 243 7.51 -3.44 25.22
N ALA A 244 7.29 -3.39 26.54
CA ALA A 244 8.16 -4.08 27.49
C ALA A 244 8.18 -5.59 27.26
N LYS A 245 7.01 -6.19 27.01
CA LYS A 245 6.86 -7.62 26.74
C LYS A 245 7.47 -8.04 25.39
N ILE A 246 7.30 -7.21 24.36
CA ILE A 246 7.90 -7.44 23.03
C ILE A 246 9.43 -7.37 23.14
N LYS A 247 9.97 -6.38 23.85
CA LYS A 247 11.41 -6.21 24.07
C LYS A 247 12.00 -7.38 24.86
N ASP A 248 11.35 -7.80 25.95
CA ASP A 248 11.76 -8.97 26.72
C ASP A 248 11.80 -10.24 25.86
N THR A 249 10.76 -10.46 25.05
CA THR A 249 10.69 -11.59 24.12
C THR A 249 11.82 -11.53 23.08
N ALA A 250 12.09 -10.34 22.52
CA ALA A 250 13.19 -10.15 21.57
C ALA A 250 14.56 -10.43 22.20
N ILE A 251 14.80 -10.01 23.45
CA ILE A 251 16.04 -10.28 24.18
C ILE A 251 16.20 -11.78 24.45
N ARG A 252 15.14 -12.45 24.92
CA ARG A 252 15.16 -13.91 25.21
C ARG A 252 15.45 -14.75 23.98
N HIS A 253 15.06 -14.29 22.80
CA HIS A 253 15.19 -15.05 21.55
C HIS A 253 16.20 -14.45 20.57
N LYS A 254 17.06 -13.52 21.01
CA LYS A 254 18.03 -12.84 20.14
C LYS A 254 19.01 -13.78 19.43
N ASP A 255 19.31 -14.92 20.05
CA ASP A 255 20.27 -15.92 19.55
C ASP A 255 19.58 -17.03 18.71
N VAL A 256 18.24 -16.97 18.56
CA VAL A 256 17.49 -17.93 17.74
C VAL A 256 17.74 -17.67 16.26
N THR A 257 18.23 -18.70 15.57
CA THR A 257 18.64 -18.58 14.16
C THR A 257 17.54 -18.90 13.16
N ASN A 258 16.51 -19.65 13.55
CA ASN A 258 15.44 -20.09 12.67
C ASN A 258 14.09 -19.67 13.24
N TRP A 259 13.27 -19.02 12.42
CA TRP A 259 11.95 -18.55 12.79
C TRP A 259 10.93 -19.08 11.78
N PHE A 260 9.84 -19.65 12.30
CA PHE A 260 8.68 -20.05 11.53
C PHE A 260 7.53 -19.09 11.82
N PHE A 261 6.99 -18.50 10.77
CA PHE A 261 5.79 -17.66 10.83
C PHE A 261 4.63 -18.47 10.27
N ILE A 262 3.56 -18.59 11.06
CA ILE A 262 2.41 -19.42 10.72
C ILE A 262 1.17 -18.54 10.81
N GLY A 263 0.42 -18.52 9.72
CA GLY A 263 -0.84 -17.79 9.61
C GLY A 263 -1.81 -18.55 8.72
N ARG A 264 -3.10 -18.34 8.98
CA ARG A 264 -4.21 -18.87 8.17
C ARG A 264 -5.17 -17.74 7.83
N TRP A 265 -5.81 -17.83 6.66
CA TRP A 265 -6.79 -16.86 6.20
C TRP A 265 -6.15 -15.45 6.18
N ILE A 266 -6.81 -14.42 6.72
CA ILE A 266 -6.28 -13.06 6.76
C ILE A 266 -4.94 -12.94 7.51
N TYR A 267 -4.62 -13.88 8.39
CA TYR A 267 -3.35 -13.89 9.11
C TYR A 267 -2.21 -14.47 8.29
N TYR A 268 -2.47 -15.14 7.17
CA TYR A 268 -1.40 -15.65 6.29
C TYR A 268 -0.55 -14.51 5.71
N PRO A 269 -1.13 -13.47 5.06
CA PRO A 269 -0.34 -12.33 4.61
C PRO A 269 0.40 -11.60 5.75
N VAL A 270 -0.20 -11.53 6.94
CA VAL A 270 0.44 -10.95 8.14
C VAL A 270 1.67 -11.75 8.56
N ALA A 271 1.57 -13.09 8.54
CA ALA A 271 2.70 -13.98 8.83
C ALA A 271 3.82 -13.83 7.78
N MET A 272 3.46 -13.74 6.50
CA MET A 272 4.43 -13.53 5.42
C MET A 272 5.16 -12.18 5.54
N GLU A 273 4.44 -11.11 5.88
CA GLU A 273 5.02 -9.79 6.11
C GLU A 273 5.93 -9.78 7.35
N SER A 274 5.50 -10.44 8.43
CA SER A 274 6.32 -10.61 9.63
C SER A 274 7.63 -11.34 9.33
N ALA A 275 7.56 -12.42 8.54
CA ALA A 275 8.73 -13.16 8.09
C ALA A 275 9.66 -12.27 7.24
N LEU A 276 9.10 -11.45 6.36
CA LEU A 276 9.88 -10.51 5.54
C LEU A 276 10.60 -9.46 6.39
N LYS A 277 9.93 -8.87 7.40
CA LYS A 277 10.57 -7.91 8.32
C LYS A 277 11.69 -8.56 9.11
N PHE A 278 11.46 -9.74 9.68
CA PHE A 278 12.50 -10.48 10.39
C PHE A 278 13.67 -10.84 9.46
N LYS A 279 13.40 -11.23 8.21
CA LYS A 279 14.45 -11.54 7.23
C LYS A 279 15.34 -10.33 6.93
N ARG A 280 14.74 -9.14 6.79
CA ARG A 280 15.47 -7.92 6.43
C ARG A 280 16.12 -7.21 7.63
N CYS A 281 15.54 -7.26 8.82
CA CYS A 281 16.13 -6.69 10.04
C CYS A 281 17.29 -7.55 10.58
N LEU A 282 17.15 -8.87 10.54
CA LEU A 282 18.12 -9.82 11.10
C LEU A 282 18.90 -10.44 9.93
N ILE A 283 19.91 -9.71 9.45
CA ILE A 283 20.65 -9.96 8.19
C ILE A 283 21.34 -11.35 8.13
N TYR A 284 21.46 -12.09 9.25
CA TYR A 284 22.29 -13.31 9.32
C TYR A 284 21.55 -14.64 9.54
N THR A 285 20.24 -14.72 9.33
CA THR A 285 19.48 -15.92 9.68
C THR A 285 18.52 -16.42 8.59
N PRO A 286 18.59 -17.70 8.17
CA PRO A 286 17.63 -18.28 7.24
C PRO A 286 16.24 -18.34 7.88
N LYS A 287 15.23 -17.88 7.14
CA LYS A 287 13.84 -17.78 7.61
C LYS A 287 12.90 -18.24 6.52
N ALA A 288 11.93 -19.06 6.90
CA ALA A 288 10.91 -19.59 6.01
C ALA A 288 9.52 -19.26 6.59
N CYS A 289 8.58 -18.92 5.72
CA CYS A 289 7.16 -18.82 6.07
C CYS A 289 6.45 -20.01 5.46
N LEU A 290 5.53 -20.62 6.21
CA LEU A 290 4.76 -21.77 5.78
C LEU A 290 3.27 -21.49 5.99
N PRO A 291 2.41 -21.83 5.03
CA PRO A 291 0.98 -21.84 5.29
C PRO A 291 0.68 -22.81 6.44
N ALA A 292 -0.26 -22.47 7.31
CA ALA A 292 -0.73 -23.42 8.33
C ALA A 292 -1.35 -24.64 7.63
N PHE A 293 -0.69 -25.80 7.69
CA PHE A 293 -1.22 -27.05 7.15
C PHE A 293 -2.44 -27.51 7.96
N SER A 294 -3.52 -27.90 7.26
CA SER A 294 -4.66 -28.57 7.89
C SER A 294 -4.30 -30.01 8.22
N ASN A 295 -3.75 -30.25 9.40
CA ASN A 295 -4.00 -31.50 10.09
C ASN A 295 -5.09 -31.24 11.13
N THR A 296 -6.17 -32.00 10.96
CA THR A 296 -7.25 -32.22 11.92
C THR A 296 -6.82 -31.98 13.37
N ALA A 297 -7.30 -30.88 13.94
CA ALA A 297 -7.41 -30.70 15.37
C ALA A 297 -8.38 -29.53 15.60
N ARG A 298 -9.69 -29.82 15.61
CA ARG A 298 -10.60 -29.00 16.39
C ARG A 298 -10.12 -29.15 17.84
N PHE A 299 -9.69 -28.06 18.44
CA PHE A 299 -9.51 -27.97 19.90
C PHE A 299 -10.43 -26.86 20.42
N PRO A 300 -10.95 -27.03 21.65
CA PRO A 300 -12.35 -26.85 22.03
C PRO A 300 -12.84 -25.40 22.03
#